data_AF-A0A365XVJ0-F1
#
_entry.id   AF-A0A365XVJ0-F1
#
_cell.length_a   1.000
_cell.length_b   1.000
_cell.length_c   1.000
_cell.angle_alpha   90.00
_cell.angle_beta   90.00
_cell.angle_gamma   90.00
#
_symmetry.space_group_name_H-M   'P 1'
#
loop_
_entity.id
_entity.type
_entity.pdbx_description
1 polymer ?
#
loop_
_entity_poly.entity_id
_entity_poly.type
_entity_poly.pdbx_seq_one_letter_code
_entity_poly.pdbx_strand_id
1 'polypeptide(L)'
;MPQKITEKAILTCDKGIKPSSLKVTSQQFCTAENKLIATEQDIAPEVNIPNFGMCTVTRSQCVPAPTAWNKTTPQDTINDLKILTTESYCQCAIGGKISVQHKGFGENHELS
;
A
#
# COMPACT_ATOMS: atom_id res chain seq x y z
N MET A 1 13.56 -10.26 -7.09
CA MET A 1 13.69 -8.81 -6.86
C MET A 1 12.31 -8.27 -6.52
N PRO A 2 12.16 -7.41 -5.49
CA PRO A 2 10.87 -6.84 -5.13
C PRO A 2 10.34 -5.96 -6.28
N GLN A 3 9.06 -6.11 -6.59
CA GLN A 3 8.42 -5.40 -7.71
C GLN A 3 7.81 -4.08 -7.23
N LYS A 4 7.80 -3.05 -8.07
CA LYS A 4 7.11 -1.78 -7.79
C LYS A 4 5.61 -2.05 -7.66
N ILE A 5 4.95 -1.36 -6.74
CA ILE A 5 3.50 -1.46 -6.58
C ILE A 5 2.82 -0.24 -7.19
N THR A 6 1.62 -0.43 -7.68
CA THR A 6 0.82 0.59 -8.35
C THR A 6 -0.49 0.85 -7.61
N GLU A 7 -1.23 1.85 -8.07
CA GLU A 7 -2.59 2.08 -7.63
C GLU A 7 -3.43 0.79 -7.70
N LYS A 8 -4.33 0.64 -6.72
CA LYS A 8 -5.09 -0.59 -6.44
C LYS A 8 -4.27 -1.76 -5.91
N ALA A 9 -3.01 -1.56 -5.50
CA ALA A 9 -2.28 -2.54 -4.71
C ALA A 9 -3.12 -3.00 -3.51
N ILE A 10 -3.17 -4.32 -3.29
CA ILE A 10 -3.93 -4.89 -2.19
C ILE A 10 -3.05 -4.89 -0.96
N LEU A 11 -3.49 -4.18 0.07
CA LEU A 11 -2.87 -4.10 1.38
C LEU A 11 -3.66 -4.96 2.37
N THR A 12 -2.95 -5.54 3.34
CA THR A 12 -3.55 -6.23 4.47
C THR A 12 -2.95 -5.73 5.78
N CYS A 13 -3.78 -5.60 6.81
CA CYS A 13 -3.35 -5.35 8.18
C CYS A 13 -3.54 -6.64 8.96
N ASP A 14 -2.52 -7.10 9.70
CA ASP A 14 -2.59 -8.32 10.51
C ASP A 14 -3.56 -8.23 11.72
N LYS A 15 -4.04 -7.02 12.02
CA LYS A 15 -5.11 -6.76 13.00
C LYS A 15 -6.43 -6.35 12.35
N GLY A 16 -6.48 -6.24 11.03
CA GLY A 16 -7.71 -6.01 10.26
C GLY A 16 -8.33 -7.34 9.81
N ILE A 17 -9.60 -7.31 9.44
CA ILE A 17 -10.32 -8.51 8.96
C ILE A 17 -10.59 -8.50 7.45
N LYS A 18 -10.29 -7.40 6.76
CA LYS A 18 -10.48 -7.26 5.32
C LYS A 18 -9.27 -6.60 4.66
N PRO A 19 -8.95 -6.96 3.41
CA PRO A 19 -7.97 -6.24 2.61
C PRO A 19 -8.48 -4.85 2.22
N SER A 20 -7.56 -3.99 1.81
CA SER A 20 -7.83 -2.64 1.33
C SER A 20 -7.02 -2.34 0.07
N SER A 21 -7.50 -1.45 -0.78
CA SER A 21 -6.81 -1.06 -2.01
C SER A 21 -6.11 0.28 -1.84
N LEU A 22 -4.80 0.31 -2.11
CA LEU A 22 -3.99 1.53 -2.10
C LEU A 22 -4.48 2.52 -3.17
N LYS A 23 -4.57 3.79 -2.79
CA LYS A 23 -4.79 4.91 -3.72
C LYS A 23 -3.51 5.73 -3.83
N VAL A 24 -3.15 6.13 -5.04
CA VAL A 24 -1.93 6.91 -5.28
C VAL A 24 -2.31 8.37 -5.52
N THR A 25 -1.75 9.25 -4.70
CA THR A 25 -2.00 10.70 -4.77
C THR A 25 -0.72 11.53 -4.78
N SER A 26 0.43 10.90 -4.52
CA SER A 26 1.75 11.56 -4.49
C SER A 26 2.17 12.17 -5.83
N GLN A 27 1.60 11.70 -6.95
CA GLN A 27 1.93 12.12 -8.31
C GLN A 27 0.81 11.73 -9.29
N GLN A 28 0.85 12.22 -10.53
CA GLN A 28 -0.17 11.99 -11.57
C GLN A 28 0.41 11.64 -12.97
N PHE A 29 1.70 11.33 -13.09
CA PHE A 29 2.39 11.17 -14.37
C PHE A 29 3.19 9.87 -14.54
N CYS A 30 3.73 9.30 -13.46
CA CYS A 30 4.57 8.11 -13.54
C CYS A 30 3.71 6.85 -13.38
N THR A 31 3.62 6.07 -14.45
CA THR A 31 2.78 4.87 -14.48
C THR A 31 3.58 3.62 -14.82
N ALA A 32 3.19 2.48 -14.25
CA ALA A 32 3.51 1.16 -14.77
C ALA A 32 2.20 0.50 -15.19
N GLU A 33 2.13 0.02 -16.43
CA GLU A 33 0.95 -0.66 -16.99
C GLU A 33 -0.33 0.19 -16.83
N ASN A 34 -0.26 1.48 -17.15
CA ASN A 34 -1.35 2.47 -17.05
C ASN A 34 -1.87 2.75 -15.63
N LYS A 35 -1.16 2.32 -14.59
CA LYS A 35 -1.49 2.62 -13.18
C LYS A 35 -0.37 3.42 -12.54
N LEU A 36 -0.74 4.41 -11.73
CA LEU A 36 0.21 5.27 -11.03
C LEU A 36 1.10 4.43 -10.09
N ILE A 37 2.41 4.64 -10.15
CA ILE A 37 3.37 4.02 -9.23
C ILE A 37 3.25 4.70 -7.86
N ALA A 38 3.19 3.91 -6.80
CA ALA A 38 3.09 4.40 -5.43
C ALA A 38 4.45 4.80 -4.84
N THR A 39 4.45 5.83 -4.00
CA THR A 39 5.63 6.33 -3.29
C THR A 39 5.42 6.34 -1.78
N GLU A 40 6.49 6.59 -1.03
CA GLU A 40 6.45 6.66 0.44
C GLU A 40 5.52 7.76 0.99
N GLN A 41 5.07 8.71 0.17
CA GLN A 41 4.10 9.73 0.57
C GLN A 41 2.64 9.24 0.47
N ASP A 42 2.38 8.11 -0.20
CA ASP A 42 1.05 7.49 -0.27
C ASP A 42 0.74 6.72 1.03
N ILE A 43 0.66 7.44 2.15
CA ILE A 43 0.50 6.88 3.50
C ILE A 43 -0.70 7.45 4.27
N ALA A 44 -1.35 8.50 3.75
CA ALA A 44 -2.39 9.19 4.50
C ALA A 44 -3.57 8.24 4.84
N PRO A 45 -4.00 8.17 6.12
CA PRO A 45 -5.14 7.37 6.54
C PRO A 45 -6.41 7.74 5.78
N GLU A 46 -7.20 6.74 5.39
CA GLU A 46 -8.48 6.90 4.67
C GLU A 46 -8.41 7.62 3.32
N VAL A 47 -7.23 8.09 2.91
CA VAL A 47 -6.96 8.67 1.60
C VAL A 47 -6.16 7.69 0.75
N ASN A 48 -4.95 7.34 1.19
CA ASN A 48 -4.07 6.40 0.49
C ASN A 48 -4.26 4.97 1.01
N ILE A 49 -4.42 4.83 2.33
CA ILE A 49 -4.63 3.56 3.01
C ILE A 49 -6.04 3.56 3.62
N PRO A 50 -7.06 3.04 2.90
CA PRO A 50 -8.41 2.90 3.43
C PRO A 50 -8.50 1.83 4.54
N ASN A 51 -9.63 1.81 5.26
CA ASN A 51 -9.84 0.88 6.38
C ASN A 51 -9.74 -0.61 6.00
N PHE A 52 -9.41 -1.43 7.00
CA PHE A 52 -9.29 -2.89 6.89
C PHE A 52 -10.50 -3.62 7.51
N GLY A 53 -11.70 -3.03 7.43
CA GLY A 53 -12.90 -3.51 8.11
C GLY A 53 -12.84 -3.26 9.62
N MET A 54 -12.98 -4.31 10.43
CA MET A 54 -12.88 -4.24 11.90
C MET A 54 -11.43 -4.45 12.36
N CYS A 55 -10.99 -3.65 13.33
CA CYS A 55 -9.70 -3.84 13.99
C CYS A 55 -9.87 -4.74 15.23
N THR A 56 -9.08 -5.80 15.33
CA THR A 56 -9.15 -6.75 16.45
C THR A 56 -8.59 -6.18 17.75
N VAL A 57 -7.73 -5.16 17.68
CA VAL A 57 -7.16 -4.47 18.85
C VAL A 57 -8.18 -3.54 19.49
N THR A 58 -8.79 -2.63 18.70
CA THR A 58 -9.78 -1.67 19.21
C THR A 58 -11.19 -2.24 19.31
N ARG A 59 -11.45 -3.39 18.66
CA ARG A 59 -12.78 -4.03 18.53
C ARG A 59 -13.83 -3.09 17.92
N SER A 60 -13.40 -2.24 17.01
CA SER A 60 -14.23 -1.25 16.32
C SER A 60 -13.90 -1.22 14.82
N GLN A 61 -14.62 -0.40 14.05
CA GLN A 61 -14.19 -0.07 12.69
C GLN A 61 -12.74 0.44 12.72
N CYS A 62 -11.91 -0.12 11.83
CA CYS A 62 -10.51 0.22 11.72
C CYS A 62 -10.39 1.64 11.16
N VAL A 63 -9.78 2.53 11.93
CA VAL A 63 -9.23 3.79 11.43
C VAL A 63 -7.71 3.59 11.36
N PRO A 64 -7.11 3.41 10.17
CA PRO A 64 -5.69 3.18 10.05
C PRO A 64 -4.88 4.32 10.66
N ALA A 65 -3.81 4.01 11.37
CA ALA A 65 -2.84 4.98 11.87
C ALA A 65 -1.40 4.62 11.42
N PRO A 66 -1.15 4.45 10.11
CA PRO A 66 0.18 4.14 9.57
C PRO A 66 1.20 5.23 9.94
N THR A 67 2.43 4.83 10.26
CA THR A 67 3.50 5.75 10.65
C THR A 67 4.42 6.12 9.48
N ALA A 68 5.21 5.17 8.99
CA ALA A 68 6.11 5.34 7.86
C ALA A 68 6.21 4.05 7.05
N TRP A 69 6.38 4.18 5.73
CA TRP A 69 6.73 3.06 4.88
C TRP A 69 8.17 2.62 5.16
N ASN A 70 8.35 1.31 5.29
CA ASN A 70 9.62 0.62 5.44
C ASN A 70 9.87 -0.21 4.20
N LYS A 71 11.14 -0.59 3.96
CA LYS A 71 11.55 -1.37 2.78
C LYS A 71 11.08 -0.75 1.46
N THR A 72 11.23 0.57 1.34
CA THR A 72 11.09 1.28 0.07
C THR A 72 12.29 0.97 -0.83
N THR A 73 12.28 1.43 -2.07
CA THR A 73 13.47 1.38 -2.94
C THR A 73 14.67 2.13 -2.31
N PRO A 74 15.90 1.66 -2.56
CA PRO A 74 17.11 2.32 -2.03
C PRO A 74 17.50 3.57 -2.83
N GLN A 75 17.25 3.60 -4.14
CA GLN A 75 17.69 4.67 -5.05
C GLN A 75 16.59 5.15 -6.01
N ASP A 76 15.72 4.25 -6.50
CA ASP A 76 14.63 4.65 -7.40
C ASP A 76 13.66 5.61 -6.70
N THR A 77 13.48 6.81 -7.25
CA THR A 77 12.55 7.82 -6.73
C THR A 77 11.64 8.38 -7.83
N ILE A 78 10.53 8.98 -7.40
CA ILE A 78 9.67 9.85 -8.21
C ILE A 78 9.53 11.15 -7.43
N ASN A 79 9.95 12.28 -7.98
CA ASN A 79 10.01 13.57 -7.27
C ASN A 79 10.75 13.47 -5.92
N ASP A 80 11.91 12.78 -5.91
CA ASP A 80 12.71 12.51 -4.71
C ASP A 80 12.03 11.64 -3.63
N LEU A 81 10.82 11.13 -3.90
CA LEU A 81 10.11 10.20 -3.01
C LEU A 81 10.45 8.76 -3.40
N LYS A 82 10.81 7.95 -2.41
CA LYS A 82 11.13 6.54 -2.64
C LYS A 82 9.90 5.76 -3.08
N ILE A 83 10.09 4.87 -4.05
CA ILE A 83 9.03 4.03 -4.60
C ILE A 83 8.72 2.88 -3.63
N LEU A 84 7.43 2.54 -3.53
CA LEU A 84 6.98 1.38 -2.78
C LEU A 84 7.12 0.09 -3.60
N THR A 85 7.44 -0.99 -2.89
CA THR A 85 7.64 -2.32 -3.48
C THR A 85 6.76 -3.38 -2.82
N THR A 86 6.71 -4.57 -3.38
CA THR A 86 6.00 -5.74 -2.81
C THR A 86 6.51 -6.14 -1.42
N GLU A 87 7.69 -5.68 -1.00
CA GLU A 87 8.22 -5.89 0.34
C GLU A 87 7.93 -4.73 1.30
N SER A 88 7.41 -3.61 0.80
CA SER A 88 7.15 -2.44 1.62
C SER A 88 6.03 -2.71 2.63
N TYR A 89 6.17 -2.15 3.82
CA TYR A 89 5.18 -2.26 4.89
C TYR A 89 5.22 -1.02 5.78
N CYS A 90 4.14 -0.74 6.51
CA CYS A 90 4.13 0.26 7.57
C CYS A 90 3.56 -0.31 8.86
N GLN A 91 3.97 0.26 10.00
CA GLN A 91 3.37 -0.04 11.29
C GLN A 91 2.20 0.90 11.51
N CYS A 92 1.10 0.38 12.02
CA CYS A 92 -0.02 1.14 12.52
C CYS A 92 0.22 1.45 14.00
N ALA A 93 0.04 2.70 14.43
CA ALA A 93 0.22 3.11 15.82
C ALA A 93 -0.70 2.36 16.81
N ILE A 94 -1.80 1.78 16.31
CA ILE A 94 -2.70 0.90 17.07
C ILE A 94 -2.05 -0.48 17.38
N GLY A 95 -1.00 -0.88 16.65
CA GLY A 95 -0.27 -2.14 16.88
C GLY A 95 -0.42 -3.19 15.78
N GLY A 96 -0.91 -2.83 14.61
CA GLY A 96 -0.98 -3.71 13.43
C GLY A 96 0.11 -3.44 12.41
N LYS A 97 0.54 -4.44 11.66
CA LYS A 97 1.45 -4.30 10.52
C LYS A 97 0.63 -4.33 9.22
N ILE A 98 0.77 -3.26 8.44
CA ILE A 98 0.15 -3.14 7.11
C ILE A 98 1.19 -3.54 6.06
N SER A 99 0.90 -4.57 5.27
CA SER A 99 1.81 -5.13 4.26
C SER A 99 1.13 -5.21 2.89
N VAL A 100 1.94 -5.24 1.82
CA VAL A 100 1.46 -5.47 0.46
C VAL A 100 1.20 -6.97 0.25
N GLN A 101 -0.01 -7.31 -0.19
CA GLN A 101 -0.38 -8.66 -0.60
C GLN A 101 -0.32 -8.82 -2.14
N HIS A 102 -0.82 -7.83 -2.88
CA HIS A 102 -0.76 -7.81 -4.34
C HIS A 102 -0.30 -6.45 -4.85
N LYS A 103 0.51 -6.45 -5.92
CA LYS A 103 1.17 -5.25 -6.45
C LYS A 103 0.24 -4.21 -7.11
N GLY A 104 -1.05 -4.51 -7.27
CA GLY A 104 -2.04 -3.59 -7.88
C GLY A 104 -2.29 -3.83 -9.36
N PHE A 105 -1.51 -4.73 -9.96
CA PHE A 105 -1.73 -5.28 -11.29
C PHE A 105 -1.80 -6.81 -11.23
N GLY A 106 -2.76 -7.37 -11.96
CA GLY A 106 -2.76 -8.77 -12.37
C GLY A 106 -2.81 -8.77 -13.89
N GLU A 107 -1.86 -9.43 -14.53
CA GLU A 107 -2.15 -10.03 -15.83
C GLU A 107 -3.30 -10.99 -15.58
N ASN A 108 -4.42 -10.80 -16.27
CA ASN A 108 -5.25 -11.95 -16.60
C ASN A 108 -4.41 -12.77 -17.59
N HIS A 109 -3.45 -13.56 -17.09
CA HIS A 109 -3.22 -14.83 -17.75
C HIS A 109 -4.47 -15.64 -17.45
N GLU A 110 -5.47 -15.51 -18.31
CA GLU A 110 -6.39 -16.61 -18.56
C GLU A 110 -5.49 -17.82 -18.77
N LEU A 111 -5.50 -18.75 -17.82
CA LEU A 111 -5.04 -20.10 -18.07
C LEU A 111 -6.03 -20.68 -19.08
N SER A 112 -5.79 -20.41 -20.36
CA SER A 112 -6.36 -21.13 -21.49
C SER A 112 -5.85 -22.56 -21.51
#